data_AF-A0AAD9VEA5-F1
#
_entry.id   AF-A0AAD9VEA5-F1
#
_cell.length_a   1.000
_cell.length_b   1.000
_cell.length_c   1.000
_cell.angle_alpha   90.00
_cell.angle_beta   90.00
_cell.angle_gamma   90.00
#
_symmetry.space_group_name_H-M   'P 1'
#
loop_
_entity.id
_entity.type
_entity.pdbx_description
1 polymer ?
#
loop_
_entity_poly.entity_id
_entity_poly.type
_entity_poly.pdbx_seq_one_letter_code
_entity_poly.pdbx_strand_id
1 'polypeptide(L)'
;MEFQHSSSGNDLQYLSEWADSLDLDEFCDQSEVREEPSAKRQKTDHDNLHVETVELIIRNPVELSCSGNVISTSVKEVLCPNGYLASGVFSAILQNENPYPRIFDDPVIQLFGAKFVKANALTQHMETLFFLLRQEVFKLDSSTCITILTDDVHHRSLELRRKCGRFFAFLLYFVHNYLDTVQDLNTRSIHLDQVLLLPSRLTKQLEELALFLGRVSCLPSSYTRTSPLSVGTSLRLSTGNHLFHLHLELNWAAIETLCLLLEKQGKYMIY
;
A
#
# COMPACT_ATOMS: atom_id res chain seq x y z
N MET A 1 -17.39 -51.00 21.26
CA MET A 1 -16.12 -50.54 21.86
C MET A 1 -16.17 -49.02 21.85
N GLU A 2 -16.71 -48.46 22.92
CA GLU A 2 -16.75 -47.03 23.18
C GLU A 2 -15.47 -46.67 23.93
N PHE A 3 -14.75 -45.65 23.48
CA PHE A 3 -13.67 -45.05 24.25
C PHE A 3 -13.99 -43.57 24.45
N GLN A 4 -14.36 -43.27 25.69
CA GLN A 4 -14.38 -41.93 26.25
C GLN A 4 -12.92 -41.48 26.44
N HIS A 5 -12.61 -40.25 26.04
CA HIS A 5 -11.48 -39.52 26.57
C HIS A 5 -11.94 -38.17 27.08
N SER A 6 -12.04 -38.09 28.40
CA SER A 6 -11.96 -36.88 29.20
C SER A 6 -10.53 -36.35 29.14
N SER A 7 -10.37 -35.07 28.83
CA SER A 7 -9.16 -34.31 29.13
C SER A 7 -9.54 -32.92 29.62
N SER A 8 -8.77 -32.50 30.62
CA SER A 8 -8.99 -31.48 31.62
C SER A 8 -9.21 -30.07 31.10
N GLY A 9 -10.14 -29.37 31.75
CA GLY A 9 -10.15 -27.92 31.80
C GLY A 9 -8.99 -27.38 32.63
N ASN A 10 -8.40 -26.31 32.11
CA ASN A 10 -7.57 -25.27 32.72
C ASN A 10 -6.49 -24.91 31.70
N ASP A 11 -6.73 -23.89 30.89
CA ASP A 11 -5.71 -23.06 30.20
C ASP A 11 -6.37 -22.00 29.30
N LEU A 12 -7.35 -21.25 29.83
CA LEU A 12 -8.03 -20.18 29.07
C LEU A 12 -8.34 -18.97 29.95
N GLN A 13 -7.38 -18.56 30.79
CA GLN A 13 -7.55 -17.45 31.73
C GLN A 13 -6.39 -16.43 31.73
N TYR A 14 -5.78 -16.19 30.56
CA TYR A 14 -4.67 -15.22 30.43
C TYR A 14 -4.80 -14.24 29.24
N LEU A 15 -6.02 -13.87 28.84
CA LEU A 15 -6.25 -12.86 27.80
C LEU A 15 -7.34 -11.83 28.15
N SER A 16 -7.38 -11.40 29.42
CA SER A 16 -8.28 -10.32 29.86
C SER A 16 -7.53 -9.37 30.78
N GLU A 17 -6.68 -8.49 30.25
CA GLU A 17 -6.13 -7.35 31.00
C GLU A 17 -5.34 -6.36 30.12
N TRP A 18 -5.97 -5.84 29.06
CA TRP A 18 -5.52 -4.58 28.43
C TRP A 18 -6.74 -3.76 28.02
N ALA A 19 -7.47 -3.29 29.03
CA ALA A 19 -8.32 -2.12 28.95
C ALA A 19 -7.80 -1.13 29.99
N ASP A 20 -7.81 0.15 29.61
CA ASP A 20 -7.62 1.33 30.46
C ASP A 20 -6.18 1.69 30.88
N SER A 21 -5.51 2.47 30.02
CA SER A 21 -4.74 3.65 30.45
C SER A 21 -4.23 4.41 29.22
N LEU A 22 -4.88 5.53 28.90
CA LEU A 22 -4.26 6.63 28.17
C LEU A 22 -4.66 7.91 28.90
N ASP A 23 -3.83 8.27 29.88
CA ASP A 23 -3.79 9.60 30.48
C ASP A 23 -3.30 10.60 29.42
N LEU A 24 -4.15 11.59 29.13
CA LEU A 24 -3.84 12.74 28.29
C LEU A 24 -3.60 13.94 29.20
N ASP A 25 -2.35 14.20 29.55
CA ASP A 25 -1.91 15.45 30.15
C ASP A 25 -0.91 16.17 29.22
N GLU A 26 -1.38 17.32 28.73
CA GLU A 26 -0.78 18.66 28.87
C GLU A 26 0.61 18.99 28.26
N PHE A 27 0.74 20.28 27.87
CA PHE A 27 1.90 21.06 27.42
C PHE A 27 2.18 21.09 25.90
N CYS A 28 2.40 22.24 25.25
CA CYS A 28 2.31 23.65 25.63
C CYS A 28 2.31 24.49 24.33
N ASP A 29 1.40 25.46 24.21
CA ASP A 29 1.48 26.55 23.22
C ASP A 29 2.60 27.52 23.61
N GLN A 30 3.52 27.83 22.70
CA GLN A 30 4.31 29.06 22.75
C GLN A 30 4.67 29.60 21.35
N SER A 31 4.46 30.91 21.23
CA SER A 31 5.10 31.90 20.35
C SER A 31 4.36 32.35 19.07
N GLU A 32 3.52 33.37 19.28
CA GLU A 32 3.37 34.52 18.37
C GLU A 32 4.72 35.20 18.12
N VAL A 33 5.02 35.55 16.86
CA VAL A 33 5.77 36.77 16.53
C VAL A 33 5.16 37.39 15.26
N ARG A 34 4.89 38.69 15.36
CA ARG A 34 4.19 39.56 14.42
C ARG A 34 5.17 40.58 13.81
N GLU A 35 5.05 40.80 12.48
CA GLU A 35 5.38 41.97 11.61
C GLU A 35 6.78 42.63 11.74
N GLU A 36 7.50 43.03 10.68
CA GLU A 36 7.17 44.04 9.66
C GLU A 36 8.10 43.99 8.41
N PRO A 37 7.76 44.70 7.31
CA PRO A 37 8.39 44.59 5.99
C PRO A 37 9.38 45.73 5.67
N SER A 38 10.37 45.50 4.78
CA SER A 38 10.89 46.55 3.88
C SER A 38 11.93 46.11 2.84
N ALA A 39 11.88 46.85 1.73
CA ALA A 39 12.93 47.17 0.76
C ALA A 39 13.17 46.23 -0.45
N LYS A 40 12.59 46.67 -1.58
CA LYS A 40 13.04 46.38 -2.94
C LYS A 40 14.52 46.74 -3.11
N ARG A 41 15.32 45.81 -3.62
CA ARG A 41 16.62 46.12 -4.26
C ARG A 41 16.80 45.22 -5.48
N GLN A 42 16.61 45.81 -6.66
CA GLN A 42 17.09 45.27 -7.93
C GLN A 42 18.61 45.43 -7.97
N LYS A 43 19.34 44.33 -8.19
CA LYS A 43 20.64 44.37 -8.87
C LYS A 43 20.93 43.03 -9.55
N THR A 44 21.44 43.18 -10.76
CA THR A 44 21.72 42.22 -11.83
C THR A 44 22.89 41.27 -11.56
N ASP A 45 22.82 40.14 -12.25
CA ASP A 45 23.86 39.17 -12.66
C ASP A 45 24.84 38.63 -11.62
N HIS A 46 24.76 37.32 -11.39
CA HIS A 46 25.91 36.43 -11.52
C HIS A 46 25.45 34.98 -11.79
N ASP A 47 26.17 34.34 -12.70
CA ASP A 47 26.07 32.95 -13.12
C ASP A 47 25.76 31.99 -11.97
N ASN A 48 24.57 31.38 -12.00
CA ASN A 48 24.28 30.20 -11.22
C ASN A 48 24.30 29.00 -12.15
N LEU A 49 25.38 28.23 -12.04
CA LEU A 49 25.44 26.81 -12.37
C LEU A 49 24.13 26.17 -11.89
N HIS A 50 23.29 25.73 -12.82
CA HIS A 50 22.16 24.86 -12.52
C HIS A 50 22.76 23.53 -12.04
N VAL A 51 23.07 23.44 -10.75
CA VAL A 51 23.00 22.15 -10.06
C VAL A 51 21.51 21.83 -10.08
N GLU A 52 21.09 20.99 -11.03
CA GLU A 52 19.80 20.33 -10.97
C GLU A 52 19.67 19.72 -9.57
N THR A 53 18.94 20.42 -8.72
CA THR A 53 18.44 19.82 -7.49
C THR A 53 17.43 18.82 -8.01
N VAL A 54 17.86 17.56 -8.16
CA VAL A 54 16.96 16.45 -8.50
C VAL A 54 15.83 16.53 -7.48
N GLU A 55 14.67 17.04 -7.90
CA GLU A 55 13.51 17.10 -7.03
C GLU A 55 13.30 15.69 -6.49
N LEU A 56 13.24 15.58 -5.17
CA LEU A 56 13.17 14.31 -4.48
C LEU A 56 11.75 13.77 -4.70
N ILE A 57 11.54 13.05 -5.79
CA ILE A 57 10.22 12.51 -6.15
C ILE A 57 9.81 11.52 -5.06
N ILE A 58 8.69 11.80 -4.38
CA ILE A 58 8.00 10.86 -3.49
C ILE A 58 6.69 10.50 -4.18
N ARG A 59 6.45 9.21 -4.41
CA ARG A 59 5.22 8.72 -5.05
C ARG A 59 4.34 8.01 -4.02
N ASN A 60 3.07 8.40 -3.95
CA ASN A 60 2.07 7.75 -3.10
C ASN A 60 1.63 6.40 -3.68
N PRO A 61 1.18 5.44 -2.85
CA PRO A 61 0.59 4.20 -3.31
C PRO A 61 -0.56 4.46 -4.26
N VAL A 62 -0.59 3.72 -5.36
CA VAL A 62 -1.55 3.96 -6.43
C VAL A 62 -2.94 3.44 -6.06
N GLU A 63 -3.97 4.18 -6.47
CA GLU A 63 -5.38 3.83 -6.30
C GLU A 63 -6.08 3.73 -7.66
N LEU A 64 -6.82 2.64 -7.89
CA LEU A 64 -7.71 2.51 -9.03
C LEU A 64 -9.07 3.13 -8.68
N SER A 65 -9.54 4.05 -9.51
CA SER A 65 -10.84 4.69 -9.33
C SER A 65 -11.60 4.79 -10.65
N CYS A 66 -12.93 4.69 -10.57
CA CYS A 66 -13.83 4.90 -11.71
C CYS A 66 -14.35 6.34 -11.78
N SER A 67 -13.69 7.31 -11.14
CA SER A 67 -14.15 8.71 -11.01
C SER A 67 -14.08 9.53 -12.30
N GLY A 68 -14.00 8.88 -13.47
CA GLY A 68 -13.89 9.53 -14.77
C GLY A 68 -15.17 10.26 -15.15
N ASN A 69 -15.32 11.50 -14.69
CA ASN A 69 -16.19 12.46 -15.38
C ASN A 69 -15.53 12.80 -16.72
N VAL A 70 -15.82 12.02 -17.76
CA VAL A 70 -15.42 12.38 -19.13
C VAL A 70 -16.41 13.43 -19.62
N ILE A 71 -16.27 14.67 -19.13
CA ILE A 71 -17.01 15.82 -19.65
C ILE A 71 -16.06 16.62 -20.56
N SER A 72 -16.16 16.32 -21.86
CA SER A 72 -15.92 17.23 -22.99
C SER A 72 -14.49 17.54 -23.49
N THR A 73 -14.32 17.26 -24.80
CA THR A 73 -13.56 17.92 -25.88
C THR A 73 -12.08 18.28 -25.76
N SER A 74 -11.42 18.14 -24.61
CA SER A 74 -9.96 18.24 -24.54
C SER A 74 -9.35 17.14 -23.67
N VAL A 75 -8.29 16.50 -24.14
CA VAL A 75 -7.60 15.36 -23.51
C VAL A 75 -6.88 15.72 -22.20
N LYS A 76 -7.09 16.94 -21.65
CA LYS A 76 -6.78 17.22 -20.24
C LYS A 76 -7.88 16.60 -19.36
N GLU A 77 -7.93 15.29 -19.41
CA GLU A 77 -8.76 14.43 -18.57
C GLU A 77 -8.42 14.67 -17.09
N VAL A 78 -9.44 14.73 -16.25
CA VAL A 78 -9.28 14.77 -14.79
C VAL A 78 -8.87 13.36 -14.35
N LEU A 79 -7.59 13.04 -14.51
CA LEU A 79 -7.02 11.79 -14.00
C LEU A 79 -7.06 11.79 -12.47
N CYS A 80 -7.31 10.62 -11.87
CA CYS A 80 -7.15 10.46 -10.43
C CYS A 80 -5.71 10.82 -10.03
N PRO A 81 -5.47 11.77 -9.11
CA PRO A 81 -4.11 12.17 -8.73
C PRO A 81 -3.24 11.01 -8.23
N ASN A 82 -3.87 10.06 -7.51
CA ASN A 82 -3.22 8.84 -7.04
C ASN A 82 -3.33 7.68 -8.04
N GLY A 83 -3.77 7.89 -9.28
CA GLY A 83 -3.86 6.86 -10.31
C GLY A 83 -2.51 6.60 -11.00
N TYR A 84 -2.34 5.42 -11.60
CA TYR A 84 -1.08 4.97 -12.23
C TYR A 84 -0.47 5.97 -13.23
N LEU A 85 -1.34 6.66 -14.00
CA LEU A 85 -0.93 7.61 -15.03
C LEU A 85 -0.57 8.98 -14.46
N ALA A 86 -1.26 9.45 -13.42
CA ALA A 86 -1.03 10.77 -12.84
C ALA A 86 0.10 10.77 -11.80
N SER A 87 0.30 9.66 -11.10
CA SER A 87 1.31 9.54 -10.04
C SER A 87 2.73 9.36 -10.57
N GLY A 88 2.90 9.12 -11.87
CA GLY A 88 4.19 8.78 -12.49
C GLY A 88 4.69 7.37 -12.18
N VAL A 89 3.93 6.56 -11.44
CA VAL A 89 4.28 5.16 -11.13
C VAL A 89 4.33 4.32 -12.40
N PHE A 90 3.39 4.49 -13.32
CA PHE A 90 3.42 3.76 -14.59
C PHE A 90 4.66 4.10 -15.43
N SER A 91 5.06 5.37 -15.48
CA SER A 91 6.28 5.79 -16.16
C SER A 91 7.52 5.13 -15.55
N ALA A 92 7.60 5.09 -14.22
CA ALA A 92 8.70 4.47 -13.50
C ALA A 92 8.81 2.97 -13.82
N ILE A 93 7.68 2.25 -13.82
CA ILE A 93 7.64 0.83 -14.19
C ILE A 93 8.17 0.62 -15.61
N LEU A 94 7.72 1.44 -16.58
CA LEU A 94 8.18 1.34 -17.97
C LEU A 94 9.68 1.63 -18.13
N GLN A 95 10.23 2.49 -17.28
CA GLN A 95 11.65 2.84 -17.26
C GLN A 95 12.49 1.90 -16.38
N ASN A 96 11.87 0.87 -15.78
CA ASN A 96 12.49 -0.02 -14.81
C ASN A 96 13.19 0.75 -13.66
N GLU A 97 12.53 1.82 -13.20
CA GLU A 97 12.88 2.57 -12.01
C GLU A 97 12.06 2.10 -10.80
N ASN A 98 12.51 2.46 -9.59
CA ASN A 98 11.74 2.19 -8.38
C ASN A 98 10.39 2.94 -8.46
N PRO A 99 9.24 2.23 -8.42
CA PRO A 99 7.93 2.86 -8.50
C PRO A 99 7.60 3.71 -7.27
N TYR A 100 8.19 3.41 -6.10
CA TYR A 100 7.91 4.07 -4.83
C TYR A 100 9.19 4.57 -4.17
N PRO A 101 9.88 5.55 -4.78
CA PRO A 101 11.07 6.13 -4.18
C PRO A 101 10.70 6.83 -2.86
N ARG A 102 11.56 6.66 -1.86
CA ARG A 102 11.61 7.44 -0.60
C ARG A 102 10.43 7.34 0.37
N ILE A 103 9.30 6.75 -0.04
CA ILE A 103 8.12 6.59 0.84
C ILE A 103 8.37 5.65 2.05
N PHE A 104 9.43 4.84 1.98
CA PHE A 104 9.87 3.93 3.05
C PHE A 104 11.32 4.22 3.47
N ASP A 105 11.73 5.48 3.56
CA ASP A 105 13.09 5.83 3.98
C ASP A 105 13.36 5.45 5.45
N ASP A 106 12.35 5.54 6.30
CA ASP A 106 12.46 5.16 7.72
C ASP A 106 12.89 3.68 7.90
N PRO A 107 13.70 3.38 8.93
CA PRO A 107 14.12 2.00 9.22
C PRO A 107 12.97 1.16 9.78
N VAL A 108 11.96 1.81 10.36
CA VAL A 108 10.75 1.19 10.89
C VAL A 108 9.57 1.67 10.07
N ILE A 109 8.84 0.74 9.49
CA ILE A 109 7.65 1.02 8.69
C ILE A 109 6.39 0.59 9.44
N GLN A 110 5.29 1.31 9.21
CA GLN A 110 3.99 0.92 9.71
C GLN A 110 3.14 0.31 8.60
N LEU A 111 2.71 -0.92 8.81
CA LEU A 111 1.85 -1.68 7.91
C LEU A 111 0.70 -2.27 8.72
N PHE A 112 -0.54 -2.11 8.25
CA PHE A 112 -1.74 -2.63 8.93
C PHE A 112 -1.86 -2.20 10.41
N GLY A 113 -1.32 -1.04 10.77
CA GLY A 113 -1.31 -0.51 12.14
C GLY A 113 -0.14 -0.99 13.02
N ALA A 114 0.59 -2.04 12.62
CA ALA A 114 1.74 -2.57 13.35
C ALA A 114 3.07 -2.04 12.80
N LYS A 115 4.11 -2.01 13.65
CA LYS A 115 5.46 -1.57 13.30
C LYS A 115 6.33 -2.75 12.92
N PHE A 116 7.08 -2.62 11.83
CA PHE A 116 8.01 -3.62 11.33
C PHE A 116 9.36 -2.99 11.01
N VAL A 117 10.45 -3.73 11.22
CA VAL A 117 11.77 -3.31 10.76
C VAL A 117 11.85 -3.54 9.26
N LYS A 118 12.08 -2.48 8.48
CA LYS A 118 12.01 -2.48 7.01
C LYS A 118 12.89 -3.57 6.38
N ALA A 119 14.10 -3.75 6.91
CA ALA A 119 15.13 -4.62 6.33
C ALA A 119 14.75 -6.11 6.37
N ASN A 120 13.95 -6.54 7.35
CA ASN A 120 13.58 -7.95 7.55
C ASN A 120 12.07 -8.19 7.54
N ALA A 121 11.24 -7.16 7.36
CA ALA A 121 9.78 -7.27 7.37
C ALA A 121 9.28 -8.39 6.46
N LEU A 122 9.76 -8.46 5.22
CA LEU A 122 9.34 -9.50 4.28
C LEU A 122 10.09 -10.83 4.44
N THR A 123 11.32 -10.86 4.95
CA THR A 123 12.03 -12.13 5.13
C THR A 123 11.51 -12.89 6.36
N GLN A 124 11.15 -12.17 7.43
CA GLN A 124 10.72 -12.76 8.70
C GLN A 124 9.20 -12.77 8.91
N HIS A 125 8.46 -11.80 8.36
CA HIS A 125 7.03 -11.63 8.67
C HIS A 125 6.12 -11.72 7.43
N MET A 126 6.58 -12.35 6.34
CA MET A 126 5.80 -12.47 5.09
C MET A 126 4.41 -13.05 5.33
N GLU A 127 4.32 -14.21 5.98
CA GLU A 127 3.07 -14.92 6.20
C GLU A 127 2.11 -14.08 7.05
N THR A 128 2.64 -13.40 8.08
CA THR A 128 1.87 -12.47 8.93
C THR A 128 1.35 -11.28 8.14
N LEU A 129 2.18 -10.66 7.28
CA LEU A 129 1.77 -9.52 6.46
C LEU A 129 0.68 -9.89 5.46
N PHE A 130 0.80 -11.05 4.80
CA PHE A 130 -0.25 -11.56 3.90
C PHE A 130 -1.51 -12.00 4.64
N PHE A 131 -1.39 -12.51 5.87
CA PHE A 131 -2.54 -12.75 6.74
C PHE A 131 -3.29 -11.46 7.09
N LEU A 132 -2.57 -10.41 7.50
CA LEU A 132 -3.15 -9.10 7.80
C LEU A 132 -3.81 -8.47 6.57
N LEU A 133 -3.19 -8.60 5.39
CA LEU A 133 -3.81 -8.20 4.12
C LEU A 133 -5.16 -8.88 3.90
N ARG A 134 -5.23 -10.21 4.02
CA ARG A 134 -6.48 -10.98 3.87
C ARG A 134 -7.52 -10.56 4.92
N GLN A 135 -7.08 -10.22 6.13
CA GLN A 135 -7.95 -9.70 7.17
C GLN A 135 -8.58 -8.36 6.80
N GLU A 136 -7.82 -7.42 6.21
CA GLU A 136 -8.38 -6.14 5.76
C GLU A 136 -9.38 -6.32 4.59
N VAL A 137 -9.10 -7.24 3.66
CA VAL A 137 -10.04 -7.59 2.59
C VAL A 137 -11.34 -8.15 3.17
N PHE A 138 -11.24 -9.07 4.14
CA PHE A 138 -12.40 -9.66 4.80
C PHE A 138 -13.21 -8.63 5.60
N LYS A 139 -12.56 -7.67 6.28
CA LYS A 139 -13.24 -6.55 6.95
C LYS A 139 -14.04 -5.70 5.97
N LEU A 140 -13.51 -5.48 4.77
CA LEU A 140 -14.22 -4.75 3.72
C LEU A 140 -15.39 -5.56 3.17
N ASP A 141 -15.19 -6.84 2.89
CA ASP A 141 -16.23 -7.73 2.34
C ASP A 141 -17.40 -7.91 3.32
N SER A 142 -17.12 -8.15 4.61
CA SER A 142 -18.16 -8.21 5.65
C SER A 142 -18.98 -6.92 5.80
N SER A 143 -18.41 -5.78 5.41
CA SER A 143 -19.09 -4.49 5.42
C SER A 143 -20.01 -4.27 4.20
N THR A 144 -20.02 -5.17 3.21
CA THR A 144 -20.88 -5.09 2.01
C THR A 144 -22.36 -5.29 2.33
N CYS A 145 -22.69 -5.93 3.46
CA CYS A 145 -24.06 -6.04 3.96
C CYS A 145 -24.65 -4.71 4.42
N ILE A 146 -23.82 -3.67 4.62
CA ILE A 146 -24.27 -2.33 4.99
C ILE A 146 -24.86 -1.65 3.75
N THR A 147 -26.18 -1.55 3.70
CA THR A 147 -26.92 -0.97 2.57
C THR A 147 -26.94 0.57 2.58
N ILE A 148 -26.62 1.18 3.72
CA ILE A 148 -26.63 2.64 3.89
C ILE A 148 -25.26 3.21 3.52
N LEU A 149 -25.23 4.06 2.50
CA LEU A 149 -24.04 4.79 2.09
C LEU A 149 -23.86 6.04 2.96
N THR A 150 -23.02 5.95 3.99
CA THR A 150 -22.60 7.10 4.82
C THR A 150 -21.17 7.53 4.50
N ASP A 151 -20.82 8.77 4.88
CA ASP A 151 -19.44 9.27 4.74
C ASP A 151 -18.44 8.42 5.54
N ASP A 152 -18.84 7.96 6.74
CA ASP A 152 -18.01 7.11 7.58
C ASP A 152 -17.72 5.75 6.92
N VAL A 153 -18.73 5.13 6.30
CA VAL A 153 -18.58 3.85 5.59
C VAL A 153 -17.66 4.01 4.38
N HIS A 154 -17.83 5.09 3.62
CA HIS A 154 -16.95 5.41 2.49
C HIS A 154 -15.50 5.63 2.95
N HIS A 155 -15.29 6.48 3.96
CA HIS A 155 -13.96 6.81 4.47
C HIS A 155 -13.25 5.58 5.03
N ARG A 156 -13.94 4.78 5.84
CA ARG A 156 -13.41 3.53 6.39
C ARG A 156 -13.04 2.54 5.29
N SER A 157 -13.89 2.40 4.28
CA SER A 157 -13.64 1.51 3.14
C SER A 157 -12.44 1.97 2.31
N LEU A 158 -12.28 3.29 2.15
CA LEU A 158 -11.11 3.88 1.49
C LEU A 158 -9.83 3.66 2.31
N GLU A 159 -9.88 3.81 3.64
CA GLU A 159 -8.74 3.59 4.51
C GLU A 159 -8.25 2.13 4.46
N LEU A 160 -9.18 1.16 4.47
CA LEU A 160 -8.87 -0.26 4.27
C LEU A 160 -8.13 -0.50 2.94
N ARG A 161 -8.66 0.07 1.85
CA ARG A 161 -8.00 0.00 0.53
C ARG A 161 -6.59 0.58 0.56
N ARG A 162 -6.42 1.74 1.18
CA ARG A 162 -5.11 2.39 1.32
C ARG A 162 -4.12 1.58 2.14
N LYS A 163 -4.55 0.88 3.19
CA LYS A 163 -3.70 -0.05 3.95
C LYS A 163 -3.19 -1.17 3.05
N CYS A 164 -4.06 -1.76 2.25
CA CYS A 164 -3.70 -2.79 1.27
C CYS A 164 -2.74 -2.24 0.19
N GLY A 165 -3.05 -1.08 -0.38
CA GLY A 165 -2.20 -0.42 -1.38
C GLY A 165 -0.81 -0.07 -0.84
N ARG A 166 -0.73 0.43 0.41
CA ARG A 166 0.55 0.72 1.09
C ARG A 166 1.39 -0.54 1.26
N PHE A 167 0.78 -1.67 1.60
CA PHE A 167 1.50 -2.95 1.70
C PHE A 167 2.08 -3.38 0.34
N PHE A 168 1.33 -3.27 -0.74
CA PHE A 168 1.85 -3.59 -2.08
C PHE A 168 2.90 -2.61 -2.58
N ALA A 169 2.76 -1.32 -2.25
CA ALA A 169 3.82 -0.36 -2.52
C ALA A 169 5.12 -0.73 -1.79
N PHE A 170 5.01 -1.19 -0.53
CA PHE A 170 6.17 -1.72 0.20
C PHE A 170 6.74 -2.98 -0.45
N LEU A 171 5.89 -3.89 -0.91
CA LEU A 171 6.32 -5.12 -1.59
C LEU A 171 7.13 -4.81 -2.86
N LEU A 172 6.62 -3.92 -3.71
CA LEU A 172 7.29 -3.49 -4.94
C LEU A 172 8.59 -2.75 -4.63
N TYR A 173 8.57 -1.83 -3.66
CA TYR A 173 9.78 -1.16 -3.15
C TYR A 173 10.82 -2.19 -2.67
N PHE A 174 10.40 -3.16 -1.86
CA PHE A 174 11.31 -4.15 -1.29
C PHE A 174 11.90 -5.03 -2.38
N VAL A 175 11.09 -5.59 -3.27
CA VAL A 175 11.59 -6.44 -4.38
C VAL A 175 12.53 -5.66 -5.29
N HIS A 176 12.20 -4.40 -5.61
CA HIS A 176 13.03 -3.55 -6.45
C HIS A 176 14.42 -3.32 -5.84
N ASN A 177 14.49 -2.91 -4.56
CA ASN A 177 15.76 -2.54 -3.92
C ASN A 177 16.54 -3.74 -3.38
N TYR A 178 15.85 -4.76 -2.88
CA TYR A 178 16.47 -5.85 -2.13
C TYR A 178 17.19 -6.84 -3.03
N LEU A 179 16.63 -7.16 -4.20
CA LEU A 179 17.26 -8.08 -5.15
C LEU A 179 18.55 -7.48 -5.74
N ASP A 180 18.56 -6.20 -6.08
CA ASP A 180 19.77 -5.55 -6.62
C ASP A 180 20.96 -5.61 -5.63
N THR A 181 20.71 -5.50 -4.33
CA THR A 181 21.74 -5.66 -3.27
C THR A 181 22.25 -7.09 -3.04
N VAL A 182 21.57 -8.13 -3.56
CA VAL A 182 22.03 -9.52 -3.38
C VAL A 182 23.35 -9.78 -4.11
N GLN A 183 23.63 -9.04 -5.19
CA GLN A 183 24.92 -9.11 -5.90
C GLN A 183 26.10 -8.67 -5.00
N ASP A 184 25.88 -7.69 -4.12
CA ASP A 184 26.89 -7.21 -3.16
C ASP A 184 27.00 -8.08 -1.91
N LEU A 185 25.92 -8.78 -1.51
CA LEU A 185 25.86 -9.57 -0.27
C LEU A 185 26.52 -10.96 -0.36
N ASN A 186 26.89 -11.43 -1.55
CA ASN A 186 27.67 -12.66 -1.75
C ASN A 186 28.99 -12.69 -0.95
N THR A 187 29.45 -11.55 -0.43
CA THR A 187 30.66 -11.46 0.40
C THR A 187 30.43 -11.57 1.91
N ARG A 188 29.20 -11.47 2.44
CA ARG A 188 28.94 -11.35 3.89
C ARG A 188 27.62 -12.00 4.38
N SER A 189 27.74 -13.24 4.87
CA SER A 189 26.93 -13.84 5.96
C SER A 189 25.61 -14.59 5.66
N ILE A 190 25.50 -15.75 6.35
CA ILE A 190 24.42 -16.48 7.07
C ILE A 190 22.93 -16.30 6.67
N HIS A 191 22.50 -15.20 6.06
CA HIS A 191 21.08 -14.97 5.67
C HIS A 191 20.78 -15.25 4.18
N LEU A 192 21.78 -15.68 3.41
CA LEU A 192 21.67 -16.02 1.98
C LEU A 192 20.49 -16.97 1.69
N ASP A 193 20.27 -17.99 2.51
CA ASP A 193 19.19 -18.96 2.27
C ASP A 193 17.79 -18.34 2.33
N GLN A 194 17.55 -17.42 3.27
CA GLN A 194 16.26 -16.74 3.38
C GLN A 194 16.02 -15.75 2.23
N VAL A 195 17.10 -15.18 1.70
CA VAL A 195 17.08 -14.24 0.58
C VAL A 195 16.89 -14.97 -0.75
N LEU A 196 17.57 -16.09 -0.95
CA LEU A 196 17.46 -16.91 -2.14
C LEU A 196 16.06 -17.54 -2.28
N LEU A 197 15.43 -17.87 -1.15
CA LEU A 197 14.07 -18.40 -1.11
C LEU A 197 12.98 -17.31 -1.14
N LEU A 198 13.34 -16.03 -1.06
CA LEU A 198 12.36 -14.94 -1.06
C LEU A 198 11.46 -14.97 -2.29
N PRO A 199 11.97 -15.10 -3.54
CA PRO A 199 11.11 -15.13 -4.72
C PRO A 199 10.10 -16.28 -4.69
N SER A 200 10.52 -17.50 -4.31
CA SER A 200 9.62 -18.66 -4.29
C SER A 200 8.57 -18.55 -3.18
N ARG A 201 8.95 -18.10 -1.98
CA ARG A 201 8.00 -17.83 -0.88
C ARG A 201 7.01 -16.74 -1.26
N LEU A 202 7.48 -15.68 -1.91
CA LEU A 202 6.64 -14.57 -2.31
C LEU A 202 5.66 -14.97 -3.42
N THR A 203 6.13 -15.69 -4.45
CA THR A 203 5.26 -16.24 -5.50
C THR A 203 4.16 -17.12 -4.90
N LYS A 204 4.50 -17.97 -3.94
CA LYS A 204 3.50 -18.79 -3.22
C LYS A 204 2.47 -17.93 -2.48
N GLN A 205 2.90 -16.89 -1.76
CA GLN A 205 1.96 -16.00 -1.06
C GLN A 205 1.05 -15.22 -2.02
N LEU A 206 1.56 -14.80 -3.19
CA LEU A 206 0.78 -14.15 -4.23
C LEU A 206 -0.23 -15.11 -4.88
N GLU A 207 0.13 -16.38 -5.07
CA GLU A 207 -0.78 -17.43 -5.53
C GLU A 207 -1.89 -17.69 -4.50
N GLU A 208 -1.54 -17.86 -3.23
CA GLU A 208 -2.52 -18.00 -2.13
C GLU A 208 -3.46 -16.80 -2.04
N LEU A 209 -2.94 -15.58 -2.26
CA LEU A 209 -3.76 -14.37 -2.32
C LEU A 209 -4.72 -14.39 -3.52
N ALA A 210 -4.25 -14.78 -4.70
CA ALA A 210 -5.11 -14.89 -5.88
C ALA A 210 -6.24 -15.92 -5.68
N LEU A 211 -5.93 -17.05 -5.05
CA LEU A 211 -6.93 -18.06 -4.67
C LEU A 211 -7.94 -17.52 -3.65
N PHE A 212 -7.47 -16.78 -2.64
CA PHE A 212 -8.33 -16.15 -1.64
C PHE A 212 -9.28 -15.11 -2.26
N LEU A 213 -8.77 -14.26 -3.16
CA LEU A 213 -9.60 -13.25 -3.85
C LEU A 213 -10.57 -13.88 -4.86
N GLY A 214 -10.23 -15.04 -5.41
CA GLY A 214 -11.01 -15.69 -6.45
C GLY A 214 -11.07 -14.88 -7.75
N ARG A 215 -12.06 -15.20 -8.59
CA ARG A 215 -12.22 -14.53 -9.89
C ARG A 215 -12.99 -13.23 -9.74
N VAL A 216 -12.48 -12.14 -10.33
CA VAL A 216 -13.18 -10.85 -10.41
C VAL A 216 -14.55 -10.99 -11.08
N SER A 217 -14.68 -11.89 -12.06
CA SER A 217 -15.96 -12.19 -12.74
C SER A 217 -17.02 -12.84 -11.85
N CYS A 218 -16.63 -13.37 -10.68
CA CYS A 218 -17.55 -13.94 -9.70
C CYS A 218 -18.07 -12.90 -8.71
N LEU A 219 -17.58 -11.65 -8.75
CA LEU A 219 -18.11 -10.59 -7.92
C LEU A 219 -19.54 -10.22 -8.36
N PRO A 220 -20.45 -9.89 -7.42
CA PRO A 220 -21.78 -9.39 -7.74
C PRO A 220 -21.74 -8.20 -8.69
N SER A 221 -22.57 -8.22 -9.75
CA SER A 221 -22.68 -7.11 -10.70
C SER A 221 -23.17 -5.81 -10.07
N SER A 222 -23.77 -5.88 -8.87
CA SER A 222 -24.11 -4.70 -8.07
C SER A 222 -22.88 -3.92 -7.62
N TYR A 223 -21.71 -4.56 -7.49
CA TYR A 223 -20.48 -3.93 -6.98
C TYR A 223 -19.83 -2.98 -8.00
N THR A 224 -20.13 -3.16 -9.29
CA THR A 224 -19.64 -2.25 -10.35
C THR A 224 -20.58 -1.08 -10.60
N ARG A 225 -21.80 -1.10 -10.02
CA ARG A 225 -22.78 -0.03 -10.22
C ARG A 225 -22.37 1.20 -9.41
N THR A 226 -21.94 2.25 -10.07
CA THR A 226 -21.79 3.57 -9.44
C THR A 226 -23.16 4.23 -9.41
N SER A 227 -23.60 4.70 -8.24
CA SER A 227 -24.76 5.59 -8.16
C SER A 227 -24.26 7.02 -8.26
N PRO A 228 -24.55 7.76 -9.34
CA PRO A 228 -24.21 9.18 -9.41
C PRO A 228 -25.10 9.92 -8.40
N LEU A 229 -24.62 10.11 -7.18
CA LEU A 229 -25.21 11.07 -6.26
C LEU A 229 -24.87 12.46 -6.76
N SER A 230 -25.90 13.16 -7.26
CA SER A 230 -26.02 14.58 -7.60
C SER A 230 -24.76 15.33 -8.06
N VAL A 231 -24.89 15.99 -9.20
CA VAL A 231 -23.94 17.00 -9.69
C VAL A 231 -23.53 17.93 -8.54
N GLY A 232 -22.25 17.92 -8.16
CA GLY A 232 -21.67 18.81 -7.15
C GLY A 232 -21.13 18.16 -5.88
N THR A 233 -21.41 16.87 -5.61
CA THR A 233 -20.82 16.13 -4.48
C THR A 233 -19.70 15.19 -4.93
N SER A 234 -18.65 15.04 -4.11
CA SER A 234 -17.59 14.04 -4.31
C SER A 234 -18.20 12.65 -4.53
N LEU A 235 -17.69 11.88 -5.50
CA LEU A 235 -18.20 10.55 -5.82
C LEU A 235 -18.05 9.62 -4.61
N ARG A 236 -19.17 9.27 -3.97
CA ARG A 236 -19.21 8.30 -2.88
C ARG A 236 -19.36 6.89 -3.46
N LEU A 237 -18.41 6.02 -3.13
CA LEU A 237 -18.43 4.62 -3.52
C LEU A 237 -19.09 3.78 -2.43
N SER A 238 -19.95 2.84 -2.82
CA SER A 238 -20.43 1.82 -1.88
C SER A 238 -19.30 0.90 -1.44
N THR A 239 -19.49 0.18 -0.33
CA THR A 239 -18.52 -0.84 0.11
C THR A 239 -18.26 -1.89 -0.97
N GLY A 240 -19.30 -2.29 -1.73
CA GLY A 240 -19.15 -3.19 -2.87
C GLY A 240 -18.26 -2.61 -3.97
N ASN A 241 -18.41 -1.32 -4.29
CA ASN A 241 -17.50 -0.63 -5.22
C ASN A 241 -16.07 -0.57 -4.69
N HIS A 242 -15.88 -0.28 -3.40
CA HIS A 242 -14.55 -0.32 -2.78
C HIS A 242 -13.93 -1.70 -2.87
N LEU A 243 -14.70 -2.76 -2.60
CA LEU A 243 -14.23 -4.13 -2.72
C LEU A 243 -13.85 -4.46 -4.16
N PHE A 244 -14.69 -4.13 -5.13
CA PHE A 244 -14.37 -4.31 -6.55
C PHE A 244 -13.05 -3.64 -6.93
N HIS A 245 -12.86 -2.37 -6.55
CA HIS A 245 -11.60 -1.68 -6.80
C HIS A 245 -10.42 -2.34 -6.07
N LEU A 246 -10.60 -2.77 -4.83
CA LEU A 246 -9.55 -3.48 -4.08
C LEU A 246 -9.14 -4.76 -4.80
N HIS A 247 -10.10 -5.55 -5.32
CA HIS A 247 -9.76 -6.75 -6.09
C HIS A 247 -8.90 -6.41 -7.31
N LEU A 248 -9.22 -5.33 -8.04
CA LEU A 248 -8.41 -4.89 -9.18
C LEU A 248 -7.02 -4.45 -8.74
N GLU A 249 -6.92 -3.65 -7.68
CA GLU A 249 -5.65 -3.14 -7.12
C GLU A 249 -4.74 -4.29 -6.70
N LEU A 250 -5.28 -5.27 -5.97
CA LEU A 250 -4.53 -6.42 -5.47
C LEU A 250 -4.07 -7.35 -6.59
N ASN A 251 -4.96 -7.66 -7.56
CA ASN A 251 -4.59 -8.49 -8.70
C ASN A 251 -3.52 -7.81 -9.56
N TRP A 252 -3.70 -6.51 -9.83
CA TRP A 252 -2.73 -5.74 -10.60
C TRP A 252 -1.37 -5.67 -9.90
N ALA A 253 -1.34 -5.33 -8.62
CA ALA A 253 -0.10 -5.24 -7.87
C ALA A 253 0.59 -6.60 -7.68
N ALA A 254 -0.17 -7.69 -7.61
CA ALA A 254 0.38 -9.06 -7.61
C ALA A 254 1.07 -9.38 -8.95
N ILE A 255 0.41 -9.07 -10.07
CA ILE A 255 1.00 -9.23 -11.41
C ILE A 255 2.27 -8.38 -11.54
N GLU A 256 2.20 -7.11 -11.14
CA GLU A 256 3.34 -6.18 -11.15
C GLU A 256 4.53 -6.75 -10.36
N THR A 257 4.26 -7.28 -9.16
CA THR A 257 5.28 -7.91 -8.31
C THR A 257 5.89 -9.15 -8.98
N LEU A 258 5.06 -10.02 -9.59
CA LEU A 258 5.53 -11.21 -10.30
C LEU A 258 6.39 -10.83 -11.51
N CYS A 259 5.97 -9.84 -12.29
CA CYS A 259 6.76 -9.34 -13.43
C CYS A 259 8.12 -8.82 -12.98
N LEU A 260 8.16 -8.03 -11.89
CA LEU A 260 9.41 -7.54 -11.33
C LEU A 260 10.30 -8.68 -10.82
N LEU A 261 9.74 -9.68 -10.13
CA LEU A 261 10.47 -10.87 -9.71
C LEU A 261 11.08 -11.61 -10.90
N LEU A 262 10.30 -11.84 -11.96
CA LEU A 262 10.76 -12.51 -13.18
C LEU A 262 11.89 -11.74 -13.87
N GLU A 263 11.76 -10.42 -13.98
CA GLU A 263 12.80 -9.59 -14.59
C GLU A 263 14.10 -9.64 -13.80
N LYS A 264 14.01 -9.51 -12.46
CA LYS A 264 15.18 -9.60 -11.59
C LYS A 264 15.79 -11.01 -11.66
N GLN A 265 14.98 -12.07 -11.57
CA GLN A 265 15.44 -13.46 -11.71
C GLN A 265 16.11 -13.76 -13.05
N GLY A 266 15.56 -13.26 -14.15
CA GLY A 266 16.14 -13.40 -15.49
C GLY A 266 17.53 -12.79 -15.58
N LYS A 267 17.79 -11.68 -14.87
CA LYS A 267 19.13 -11.07 -14.77
C LYS A 267 20.13 -11.98 -14.04
N TYR A 268 19.72 -12.85 -13.11
CA TYR A 268 20.62 -13.78 -12.41
C TYR A 268 20.85 -15.11 -13.13
N MET A 269 19.97 -15.51 -14.06
CA MET A 269 20.10 -16.77 -14.83
C MET A 269 20.95 -16.61 -16.10
N ILE A 270 21.32 -15.39 -16.49
CA ILE A 270 22.10 -15.07 -17.70
C ILE A 270 23.60 -14.88 -17.40
N TYR A 271 24.02 -14.93 -16.13
CA TYR A 271 25.42 -14.94 -15.69
C TYR A 271 25.83 -16.32 -15.17
#